data_AF-A0A367ET65-F1
#
_entry.id   AF-A0A367ET65-F1
#
_cell.length_a   1.000
_cell.length_b   1.000
_cell.length_c   1.000
_cell.angle_alpha   90.00
_cell.angle_beta   90.00
_cell.angle_gamma   90.00
#
_symmetry.space_group_name_H-M   'P 1'
#
loop_
_entity.id
_entity.type
_entity.pdbx_description
1 polymer ?
#
loop_
_entity_poly.entity_id
_entity_poly.type
_entity_poly.pdbx_seq_one_letter_code
_entity_poly.pdbx_strand_id
1 'polypeptide(L)'
;MEIVKEVNRPTGLTLMVLKLPVHLYRIGLGGLLGGRMLMIHHVGRVTGKQRRTVVEVIRHEGGDKSYLIASGWGPKADWYRNLLHRPHATVQVGGRTRQVRAEPLPPEEATEIMADYYWRNRRAAKRLLPRLYGYAVDGSMTDFYAVAERVPVLRLVPVG
;
A
#
# COMPACT_ATOMS: atom_id res chain seq x y z
N MET A 1 10.65 18.81 -1.92
CA MET A 1 10.81 17.37 -2.20
C MET A 1 11.50 17.27 -3.54
N GLU A 2 12.50 16.42 -3.64
CA GLU A 2 13.31 16.26 -4.87
C GLU A 2 13.15 14.85 -5.42
N ILE A 3 12.95 14.73 -6.74
CA ILE A 3 12.96 13.44 -7.43
C ILE A 3 14.42 13.09 -7.72
N VAL A 4 15.00 12.25 -6.88
CA VAL A 4 16.41 11.84 -7.01
C VAL A 4 16.58 10.64 -7.94
N LYS A 5 15.48 9.97 -8.29
CA LYS A 5 15.48 8.85 -9.23
C LYS A 5 14.09 8.58 -9.80
N GLU A 6 14.01 8.29 -11.09
CA GLU A 6 12.81 7.67 -11.67
C GLU A 6 12.69 6.22 -11.20
N VAL A 7 11.63 5.94 -10.43
CA VAL A 7 11.35 4.57 -9.98
C VAL A 7 10.61 3.80 -11.06
N ASN A 8 11.42 3.11 -11.86
CA ASN A 8 10.97 2.05 -12.74
C ASN A 8 10.47 0.84 -11.93
N ARG A 9 9.68 -0.03 -12.58
CA ARG A 9 9.21 -1.28 -11.98
C ARG A 9 10.40 -2.03 -11.36
N PRO A 10 10.32 -2.46 -10.08
CA PRO A 10 11.44 -3.13 -9.43
C PRO A 10 11.77 -4.44 -10.13
N THR A 11 13.06 -4.66 -10.39
CA THR A 11 13.62 -5.87 -11.00
C THR A 11 14.65 -6.52 -10.06
N GLY A 12 15.05 -7.76 -10.35
CA GLY A 12 16.15 -8.45 -9.65
C GLY A 12 15.94 -8.63 -8.14
N LEU A 13 17.00 -8.37 -7.36
CA LEU A 13 17.04 -8.60 -5.90
C LEU A 13 16.01 -7.76 -5.13
N THR A 14 15.75 -6.52 -5.54
CA THR A 14 14.70 -5.67 -4.95
C THR A 14 13.33 -6.32 -5.10
N LEU A 15 13.05 -6.92 -6.25
CA LEU A 15 11.80 -7.64 -6.47
C LEU A 15 11.71 -8.91 -5.60
N MET A 16 12.82 -9.59 -5.32
CA MET A 16 12.83 -10.74 -4.40
C MET A 16 12.48 -10.32 -2.98
N VAL A 17 13.06 -9.24 -2.46
CA VAL A 17 12.76 -8.70 -1.13
C VAL A 17 11.29 -8.27 -1.03
N LEU A 18 10.76 -7.59 -2.05
CA LEU A 18 9.34 -7.20 -2.09
C LEU A 18 8.38 -8.40 -2.18
N LYS A 19 8.85 -9.56 -2.65
CA LYS A 19 8.08 -10.80 -2.68
C LYS A 19 8.16 -11.61 -1.39
N LEU A 20 9.15 -11.38 -0.54
CA LEU A 20 9.32 -12.13 0.72
C LEU A 20 8.05 -12.09 1.59
N PRO A 21 7.38 -10.94 1.80
CA PRO A 21 6.12 -10.91 2.56
C PRO A 21 5.04 -11.81 1.95
N VAL A 22 4.93 -11.85 0.62
CA VAL A 22 3.97 -12.73 -0.08
C VAL A 22 4.27 -14.19 0.23
N HIS A 23 5.55 -14.60 0.23
CA HIS A 23 5.94 -15.95 0.58
C HIS A 23 5.60 -16.30 2.04
N LEU A 24 5.87 -15.39 2.98
CA LEU A 24 5.53 -15.58 4.41
C LEU A 24 4.03 -15.83 4.61
N TYR A 25 3.17 -15.02 3.97
CA TYR A 25 1.72 -15.26 4.04
C TYR A 25 1.32 -16.61 3.44
N ARG A 26 1.94 -17.01 2.32
CA ARG A 26 1.62 -18.29 1.64
C ARG A 26 1.95 -19.52 2.46
N ILE A 27 2.98 -19.46 3.32
CA ILE A 27 3.39 -20.58 4.17
C ILE A 27 2.78 -20.49 5.59
N GLY A 28 1.78 -19.64 5.80
CA GLY A 28 1.10 -19.50 7.09
C GLY A 28 1.84 -18.63 8.12
N LEU A 29 3.00 -18.06 7.77
CA LEU A 29 3.79 -17.18 8.63
C LEU A 29 3.39 -15.70 8.53
N GLY A 30 2.19 -15.41 8.02
CA GLY A 30 1.66 -14.04 7.92
C GLY A 30 1.60 -13.31 9.27
N GLY A 31 1.46 -14.06 10.39
CA GLY A 31 1.50 -13.51 11.74
C GLY A 31 2.79 -12.77 12.10
N LEU A 32 3.93 -13.14 11.48
CA LEU A 32 5.22 -12.47 11.70
C LEU A 32 5.25 -11.02 11.17
N LEU A 33 4.35 -10.68 10.25
CA LEU A 33 4.24 -9.34 9.67
C LEU A 33 3.30 -8.42 10.47
N GLY A 34 2.70 -8.94 11.55
CA GLY A 34 1.81 -8.21 12.43
C GLY A 34 0.56 -7.66 11.71
N GLY A 35 0.04 -6.54 12.23
CA GLY A 35 -1.09 -5.83 11.63
C GLY A 35 -0.70 -4.74 10.62
N ARG A 36 0.60 -4.56 10.35
CA ARG A 36 1.09 -3.47 9.48
C ARG A 36 1.16 -3.86 8.01
N MET A 37 1.11 -5.14 7.72
CA MET A 37 1.03 -5.66 6.36
C MET A 37 -0.29 -6.41 6.20
N LEU A 38 -0.79 -6.44 4.97
CA LEU A 38 -1.86 -7.34 4.57
C LEU A 38 -1.62 -7.87 3.17
N MET A 39 -2.06 -9.11 2.92
CA MET A 39 -2.06 -9.70 1.58
C MET A 39 -3.43 -9.52 0.95
N ILE A 40 -3.48 -8.97 -0.26
CA ILE A 40 -4.69 -8.81 -1.07
C ILE A 40 -4.71 -9.92 -2.12
N HIS A 41 -5.81 -10.68 -2.16
CA HIS A 41 -6.20 -11.54 -3.26
C HIS A 41 -7.14 -10.76 -4.16
N HIS A 42 -6.70 -10.48 -5.38
CA HIS A 42 -7.45 -9.67 -6.34
C HIS A 42 -7.40 -10.29 -7.74
N VAL A 43 -8.27 -9.83 -8.63
CA VAL A 43 -8.35 -10.34 -10.00
C VAL A 43 -7.69 -9.37 -10.97
N GLY A 44 -6.83 -9.87 -11.86
CA GLY A 44 -6.23 -9.05 -12.91
C GLY A 44 -7.28 -8.56 -13.91
N ARG A 45 -7.44 -7.24 -14.08
CA ARG A 45 -8.49 -6.63 -14.93
C ARG A 45 -8.42 -7.07 -16.40
N VAL A 46 -7.22 -7.30 -16.93
CA VAL A 46 -7.00 -7.72 -18.32
C VAL A 46 -7.10 -9.25 -18.44
N THR A 47 -6.42 -9.96 -17.54
CA THR A 47 -6.24 -11.42 -17.70
C THR A 47 -7.32 -12.28 -17.03
N GLY A 48 -8.14 -11.72 -16.14
CA GLY A 48 -9.08 -12.47 -15.29
C GLY A 48 -8.43 -13.40 -14.25
N LYS A 49 -7.09 -13.59 -14.28
CA LYS A 49 -6.36 -14.46 -13.35
C LYS A 49 -6.34 -13.90 -11.92
N GLN A 50 -6.39 -14.81 -10.95
CA GLN A 50 -6.15 -14.52 -9.54
C GLN A 50 -4.71 -14.04 -9.33
N ARG A 51 -4.55 -12.98 -8.55
CA ARG A 51 -3.28 -12.33 -8.22
C ARG A 51 -3.20 -12.08 -6.72
N ARG A 52 -1.97 -11.93 -6.22
CA ARG A 52 -1.69 -11.65 -4.81
C ARG A 52 -0.65 -10.56 -4.72
N THR A 53 -0.88 -9.61 -3.81
CA THR A 53 0.04 -8.52 -3.51
C THR A 53 0.02 -8.28 -2.01
N VAL A 54 1.17 -7.99 -1.40
CA VAL A 54 1.24 -7.52 -0.02
C VAL A 54 1.44 -6.00 -0.04
N VAL A 55 0.70 -5.30 0.81
CA VAL A 55 0.76 -3.85 0.97
C VAL A 55 0.87 -3.48 2.44
N GLU A 56 1.36 -2.27 2.70
CA GLU A 56 1.36 -1.67 4.03
C GLU A 56 -0.02 -1.10 4.37
N VAL A 57 -0.45 -1.33 5.61
CA VAL A 57 -1.61 -0.70 6.25
C VAL A 57 -1.14 0.60 6.91
N ILE A 58 -1.64 1.73 6.43
CA ILE A 58 -1.27 3.06 6.95
C ILE A 58 -2.16 3.46 8.13
N ARG A 59 -3.37 2.88 8.23
CA ARG A 59 -4.31 3.11 9.33
C ARG A 59 -5.28 1.94 9.48
N HIS A 60 -5.59 1.61 10.73
CA HIS A 60 -6.70 0.74 11.12
C HIS A 60 -7.83 1.64 11.59
N GLU A 61 -9.02 1.51 11.00
CA GLU A 61 -10.20 2.26 11.43
C GLU A 61 -11.03 1.38 12.38
N GLY A 62 -11.11 1.79 13.65
CA GLY A 62 -11.91 1.12 14.67
C GLY A 62 -13.40 1.41 14.47
N GLY A 63 -14.25 0.38 14.55
CA GLY A 63 -15.66 0.44 14.18
C GLY A 63 -15.94 -0.57 13.06
N ASP A 64 -15.71 -0.14 11.82
CA ASP A 64 -16.01 -0.95 10.62
C ASP A 64 -14.96 -2.05 10.35
N LYS A 65 -13.89 -2.09 11.15
CA LYS A 65 -12.73 -2.99 10.96
C LYS A 65 -12.15 -2.84 9.55
N SER A 66 -12.18 -1.62 9.01
CA SER A 66 -11.61 -1.26 7.72
C SER A 66 -10.12 -0.97 7.83
N TYR A 67 -9.43 -1.09 6.70
CA TYR A 67 -8.01 -0.81 6.57
C TYR A 67 -7.80 0.27 5.53
N LEU A 68 -6.98 1.28 5.85
CA LEU A 68 -6.45 2.17 4.83
C LEU A 68 -5.11 1.63 4.34
N ILE A 69 -4.98 1.51 3.03
CA ILE A 69 -3.76 1.05 2.36
C ILE A 69 -3.31 2.08 1.32
N ALA A 70 -2.00 2.26 1.20
CA ALA A 70 -1.40 3.21 0.26
C ALA A 70 -0.83 2.50 -0.97
N SER A 71 -1.04 3.08 -2.15
CA SER A 71 -0.30 2.69 -3.36
C SER A 71 0.97 3.52 -3.48
N GLY A 72 2.05 3.06 -2.85
CA GLY A 72 3.34 3.77 -2.84
C GLY A 72 3.97 4.00 -4.24
N TRP A 73 3.66 3.14 -5.22
CA TRP A 73 4.04 3.33 -6.63
C TRP A 73 3.00 4.14 -7.44
N GLY A 74 2.09 4.81 -6.75
CA GLY A 74 1.09 5.69 -7.33
C GLY A 74 -0.06 4.94 -8.04
N PRO A 75 -0.88 5.67 -8.82
CA PRO A 75 -2.09 5.14 -9.46
C PRO A 75 -1.80 4.16 -10.61
N LYS A 76 -0.53 4.04 -11.03
CA LYS A 76 -0.10 3.14 -12.11
C LYS A 76 0.12 1.69 -11.64
N ALA A 77 0.13 1.43 -10.33
CA ALA A 77 0.32 0.09 -9.81
C ALA A 77 -0.78 -0.88 -10.30
N ASP A 78 -0.37 -2.03 -10.83
CA ASP A 78 -1.32 -2.96 -11.45
C ASP A 78 -2.35 -3.48 -10.46
N TRP A 79 -1.96 -3.79 -9.22
CA TRP A 79 -2.90 -4.23 -8.17
C TRP A 79 -3.94 -3.16 -7.84
N TYR A 80 -3.54 -1.88 -7.79
CA TYR A 80 -4.43 -0.75 -7.53
C TYR A 80 -5.44 -0.59 -8.67
N ARG A 81 -4.97 -0.57 -9.93
CA ARG A 81 -5.85 -0.50 -11.12
C ARG A 81 -6.79 -1.70 -11.23
N ASN A 82 -6.35 -2.86 -10.77
CA ASN A 82 -7.19 -4.06 -10.73
C ASN A 82 -8.33 -3.90 -9.71
N LEU A 83 -8.06 -3.35 -8.53
CA LEU A 83 -9.09 -3.09 -7.52
C LEU A 83 -10.05 -1.98 -7.93
N LEU A 84 -9.59 -0.94 -8.63
CA LEU A 84 -10.50 0.06 -9.20
C LEU A 84 -11.48 -0.54 -10.20
N HIS A 85 -11.04 -1.53 -10.98
CA HIS A 85 -11.90 -2.21 -11.95
C HIS A 85 -12.77 -3.31 -11.32
N ARG A 86 -12.27 -4.01 -10.29
CA ARG A 86 -12.98 -5.07 -9.57
C ARG A 86 -12.75 -4.85 -8.07
N PRO A 87 -13.63 -4.10 -7.39
CA PRO A 87 -13.39 -3.65 -6.02
C PRO A 87 -13.53 -4.76 -4.98
N HIS A 88 -14.16 -5.88 -5.32
CA HIS A 88 -14.26 -7.02 -4.42
C HIS A 88 -12.97 -7.83 -4.39
N ALA A 89 -12.46 -8.05 -3.18
CA ALA A 89 -11.22 -8.78 -2.92
C ALA A 89 -11.32 -9.59 -1.62
N THR A 90 -10.34 -10.46 -1.40
CA THR A 90 -10.12 -11.09 -0.09
C THR A 90 -8.80 -10.58 0.47
N VAL A 91 -8.78 -10.16 1.72
CA VAL A 91 -7.55 -9.73 2.39
C VAL A 91 -7.19 -10.71 3.49
N GLN A 92 -5.90 -10.89 3.71
CA GLN A 92 -5.33 -11.67 4.79
C GLN A 92 -4.48 -10.77 5.69
N VAL A 93 -4.83 -10.70 6.97
CA VAL A 93 -4.09 -9.97 8.02
C VAL A 93 -3.67 -10.98 9.08
N GLY A 94 -2.37 -11.13 9.29
CA GLY A 94 -1.84 -12.27 10.06
C GLY A 94 -2.33 -13.61 9.49
N GLY A 95 -3.00 -14.41 10.33
CA GLY A 95 -3.61 -15.68 9.94
C GLY A 95 -5.09 -15.60 9.53
N ARG A 96 -5.71 -14.41 9.55
CA ARG A 96 -7.16 -14.25 9.32
C ARG A 96 -7.44 -13.71 7.93
N THR A 97 -8.47 -14.25 7.28
CA THR A 97 -8.94 -13.81 5.97
C THR A 97 -10.32 -13.16 6.06
N ARG A 98 -10.57 -12.11 5.28
CA ARG A 98 -11.89 -11.47 5.18
C ARG A 98 -12.18 -10.98 3.76
N GLN A 99 -13.44 -11.02 3.34
CA GLN A 99 -13.87 -10.37 2.11
C GLN A 99 -14.00 -8.87 2.33
N VAL A 100 -13.57 -8.08 1.36
CA VAL A 100 -13.62 -6.61 1.40
C VAL A 100 -14.04 -6.04 0.05
N ARG A 101 -14.56 -4.83 0.09
CA ARG A 101 -14.73 -3.93 -1.04
C ARG A 101 -13.70 -2.80 -0.92
N ALA A 102 -12.94 -2.57 -1.98
CA ALA A 102 -11.98 -1.50 -2.08
C ALA A 102 -12.66 -0.21 -2.55
N GLU A 103 -12.43 0.87 -1.82
CA GLU A 103 -13.01 2.19 -2.07
C GLU A 103 -11.88 3.22 -2.13
N PRO A 104 -11.66 3.89 -3.27
CA PRO A 104 -10.68 4.96 -3.34
C PRO A 104 -11.13 6.16 -2.51
N LEU A 105 -10.21 6.70 -1.72
CA LEU A 105 -10.45 7.97 -1.05
C LEU A 105 -10.30 9.14 -2.04
N PRO A 106 -11.01 10.26 -1.80
CA PRO A 106 -10.75 11.52 -2.50
C PRO A 106 -9.27 11.90 -2.41
N PRO A 107 -8.67 12.48 -3.48
CA PRO A 107 -7.25 12.85 -3.49
C PRO A 107 -6.82 13.75 -2.33
N GLU A 108 -7.68 14.69 -1.94
CA GLU A 108 -7.42 15.64 -0.86
C GLU A 108 -7.36 14.91 0.48
N GLU A 109 -8.34 14.04 0.76
CA GLU A 109 -8.36 13.22 1.99
C GLU A 109 -7.16 12.26 2.04
N ALA A 110 -6.83 11.61 0.92
CA ALA A 110 -5.67 10.73 0.82
C ALA A 110 -4.36 11.48 1.11
N THR A 111 -4.23 12.70 0.58
CA THR A 111 -3.07 13.56 0.76
C THR A 111 -2.86 13.93 2.23
N GLU A 112 -3.92 14.39 2.91
CA GLU A 112 -3.86 14.72 4.33
C GLU A 112 -3.46 13.52 5.20
N ILE A 113 -4.08 12.37 4.96
CA ILE A 113 -3.79 11.13 5.70
C ILE A 113 -2.33 10.70 5.49
N MET A 114 -1.83 10.79 4.25
CA MET A 114 -0.47 10.37 3.92
C MET A 114 0.58 11.36 4.45
N ALA A 115 0.33 12.67 4.40
CA ALA A 115 1.23 13.68 4.94
C ALA A 115 1.40 13.49 6.47
N ASP A 116 0.30 13.34 7.19
CA ASP A 116 0.31 13.05 8.64
C ASP A 116 0.98 11.69 8.93
N TYR A 117 0.73 10.66 8.12
CA TYR A 117 1.40 9.38 8.24
C TYR A 117 2.93 9.51 8.08
N TYR A 118 3.41 10.23 7.07
CA TYR A 118 4.85 10.47 6.88
C TYR A 118 5.45 11.29 8.02
N TRP A 119 4.73 12.30 8.51
CA TRP A 119 5.16 13.11 9.65
C TRP A 119 5.34 12.27 10.92
N ARG A 120 4.33 11.47 11.29
CA ARG A 120 4.40 10.53 12.43
C ARG A 120 5.52 9.51 12.29
N ASN A 121 5.88 9.15 11.05
CA ASN A 121 6.95 8.20 10.73
C ASN A 121 8.21 8.88 10.14
N ARG A 122 8.46 10.16 10.45
CA ARG A 122 9.46 11.01 9.74
C ARG A 122 10.84 10.39 9.56
N ARG A 123 11.35 9.69 10.58
CA ARG A 123 12.67 9.05 10.53
C ARG A 123 12.70 7.92 9.49
N ALA A 124 11.65 7.11 9.44
CA ALA A 124 11.52 6.04 8.45
C ALA A 124 11.26 6.62 7.05
N ALA A 125 10.40 7.63 6.94
CA ALA A 125 10.09 8.30 5.67
C ALA A 125 11.35 8.86 5.00
N LYS A 126 12.18 9.64 5.73
CA LYS A 126 13.47 10.17 5.24
C LYS A 126 14.42 9.08 4.74
N ARG A 127 14.36 7.88 5.34
CA ARG A 127 15.25 6.76 4.99
C ARG A 127 14.72 5.96 3.80
N LEU A 128 13.41 5.71 3.74
CA LEU A 128 12.82 4.73 2.82
C LEU A 128 12.28 5.35 1.53
N LEU A 129 11.72 6.57 1.59
CA LEU A 129 11.17 7.25 0.40
C LEU A 129 12.19 7.41 -0.73
N PRO A 130 13.44 7.83 -0.49
CA PRO A 130 14.43 7.96 -1.57
C PRO A 130 14.83 6.61 -2.16
N ARG A 131 14.91 5.56 -1.32
CA ARG A 131 15.39 4.24 -1.69
C ARG A 131 14.36 3.41 -2.45
N LEU A 132 13.09 3.50 -2.04
CA LEU A 132 12.00 2.70 -2.59
C LEU A 132 11.23 3.42 -3.69
N TYR A 133 11.06 4.74 -3.54
CA TYR A 133 10.18 5.55 -4.39
C TYR A 133 10.90 6.72 -5.09
N GLY A 134 12.21 6.90 -4.86
CA GLY A 134 13.02 7.91 -5.56
C GLY A 134 12.73 9.35 -5.13
N TYR A 135 12.09 9.52 -3.96
CA TYR A 135 11.69 10.82 -3.44
C TYR A 135 12.56 11.19 -2.24
N ALA A 136 13.46 12.15 -2.43
CA ALA A 136 14.21 12.76 -1.35
C ALA A 136 13.35 13.79 -0.63
N VAL A 137 13.32 13.67 0.69
CA VAL A 137 12.57 14.55 1.58
C VAL A 137 13.45 15.04 2.71
N ASP A 138 13.36 16.33 3.00
CA ASP A 138 14.08 16.96 4.13
C ASP A 138 13.44 16.64 5.50
N GLY A 139 12.20 16.17 5.49
CA GLY A 139 11.41 15.83 6.67
C GLY A 139 10.47 16.96 7.13
N SER A 140 10.33 18.02 6.34
CA SER A 140 9.32 19.06 6.51
C SER A 140 7.93 18.57 6.09
N MET A 141 6.89 19.25 6.58
CA MET A 141 5.52 19.00 6.14
C MET A 141 5.37 19.26 4.65
N THR A 142 5.96 20.33 4.11
CA THR A 142 5.91 20.67 2.67
C THR A 142 6.39 19.52 1.80
N ASP A 143 7.52 18.89 2.16
CA ASP A 143 8.04 17.74 1.42
C ASP A 143 7.13 16.51 1.55
N PHE A 144 6.53 16.29 2.71
CA PHE A 144 5.61 15.19 2.91
C PHE A 144 4.29 15.37 2.16
N TYR A 145 3.74 16.58 2.07
CA TYR A 145 2.59 16.89 1.21
C TYR A 145 2.90 16.62 -0.27
N ALA A 146 4.05 17.10 -0.75
CA ALA A 146 4.47 16.88 -2.15
C ALA A 146 4.61 15.39 -2.52
N VAL A 147 5.00 14.52 -1.56
CA VAL A 147 4.98 13.07 -1.77
C VAL A 147 3.56 12.51 -1.66
N ALA A 148 2.79 12.95 -0.66
CA ALA A 148 1.46 12.45 -0.36
C ALA A 148 0.47 12.62 -1.52
N GLU A 149 0.52 13.75 -2.25
CA GLU A 149 -0.29 14.02 -3.45
C GLU A 149 -0.16 12.94 -4.55
N ARG A 150 0.93 12.17 -4.52
CA ARG A 150 1.25 11.15 -5.52
C ARG A 150 0.81 9.74 -5.10
N VAL A 151 0.34 9.58 -3.86
CA VAL A 151 0.11 8.28 -3.23
C VAL A 151 -1.37 8.10 -2.96
N PRO A 152 -2.11 7.46 -3.88
CA PRO A 152 -3.53 7.22 -3.67
C PRO A 152 -3.74 6.18 -2.57
N VAL A 153 -4.85 6.36 -1.83
CA VAL A 153 -5.25 5.50 -0.73
C VAL A 153 -6.54 4.78 -1.08
N LEU A 154 -6.63 3.50 -0.72
CA LEU A 154 -7.87 2.74 -0.73
C LEU A 154 -8.29 2.46 0.71
N ARG A 155 -9.57 2.66 1.01
CA ARG A 155 -10.26 2.06 2.15
C ARG A 155 -10.72 0.67 1.77
N LEU A 156 -10.37 -0.32 2.58
CA LEU A 156 -10.84 -1.69 2.44
C LEU A 156 -11.97 -1.90 3.44
N VAL A 157 -13.20 -1.82 2.96
CA VAL A 157 -14.41 -1.98 3.76
C VAL A 157 -14.79 -3.46 3.77
N PRO A 158 -14.94 -4.09 4.94
CA PRO A 158 -15.34 -5.48 4.98
C PRO A 158 -16.75 -5.74 4.45
N VAL A 159 -16.92 -6.87 3.78
CA VAL A 159 -18.22 -7.35 3.30
C VAL A 159 -18.70 -8.44 4.24
N GLY A 160 -19.83 -8.21 4.91
CA GLY A 160 -20.41 -9.11 5.93
C GLY A 160 -20.25 -8.62 7.35
#